data_AF-A0A9D6L599-F1
#
_entry.id   AF-A0A9D6L599-F1
#
_cell.length_a   1.000
_cell.length_b   1.000
_cell.length_c   1.000
_cell.angle_alpha   90.00
_cell.angle_beta   90.00
_cell.angle_gamma   90.00
#
_symmetry.space_group_name_H-M   'P 1'
#
loop_
_entity.id
_entity.type
_entity.pdbx_description
1 polymer ?
#
loop_
_entity_poly.entity_id
_entity_poly.type
_entity_poly.pdbx_seq_one_letter_code
_entity_poly.pdbx_strand_id
1 'polypeptide(L)'
;DVRYGRVHRLMVDAYAVQHPDAYCKSAKSLAAHLGGLCCAIEFTTRANALEALRLWIERGHVTAKPPLPAARGAVTIADARAAADPVAYADAVRRWARSAWDAHPAVQATARGWVTAALEAPARR
;
A
#
# COMPACT_ATOMS: atom_id res chain seq x y z
N ASP A 1 -13.47 -17.22 -3.83
CA ASP A 1 -14.27 -16.29 -4.64
C ASP A 1 -13.36 -15.17 -5.16
N VAL A 2 -13.31 -15.00 -6.49
CA VAL A 2 -12.43 -14.07 -7.22
C VAL A 2 -12.60 -12.62 -6.76
N ARG A 3 -13.78 -12.26 -6.23
CA ARG A 3 -14.10 -10.91 -5.73
C ARG A 3 -13.23 -10.52 -4.53
N TYR A 4 -13.01 -11.45 -3.60
CA TYR A 4 -12.10 -11.23 -2.47
C TYR A 4 -10.64 -11.14 -2.92
N GLY A 5 -10.25 -11.91 -3.96
CA GLY A 5 -8.89 -11.88 -4.51
C GLY A 5 -8.49 -10.50 -5.06
N ARG A 6 -9.44 -9.78 -5.68
CA ARG A 6 -9.20 -8.45 -6.28
C ARG A 6 -8.80 -7.37 -5.27
N VAL A 7 -9.25 -7.49 -4.02
CA VAL A 7 -8.94 -6.52 -2.94
C VAL A 7 -7.96 -7.07 -1.92
N HIS A 8 -7.53 -8.33 -2.04
CA HIS A 8 -6.67 -8.98 -1.06
C HIS A 8 -5.36 -8.22 -0.85
N ARG A 9 -4.68 -7.81 -1.93
CA ARG A 9 -3.44 -7.03 -1.81
C ARG A 9 -3.68 -5.69 -1.10
N LEU A 10 -4.74 -4.98 -1.49
CA LEU A 10 -5.11 -3.70 -0.90
C LEU A 10 -5.40 -3.82 0.61
N MET A 11 -6.08 -4.91 1.01
CA MET A 11 -6.32 -5.24 2.41
C MET A 11 -5.02 -5.49 3.18
N VAL A 12 -4.10 -6.29 2.63
CA VAL A 12 -2.80 -6.59 3.25
C VAL A 12 -1.97 -5.32 3.43
N ASP A 13 -1.95 -4.46 2.42
CA ASP A 13 -1.21 -3.19 2.47
C ASP A 13 -1.80 -2.23 3.52
N ALA A 14 -3.13 -2.09 3.58
CA ALA A 14 -3.79 -1.28 4.59
C ALA A 14 -3.49 -1.80 6.01
N TYR A 15 -3.56 -3.11 6.21
CA TYR A 15 -3.27 -3.73 7.49
C TYR A 15 -1.82 -3.53 7.91
N ALA A 16 -0.87 -3.76 7.01
CA ALA A 16 0.55 -3.64 7.30
C ALA A 16 0.96 -2.20 7.66
N VAL A 17 0.38 -1.21 6.98
CA VAL A 17 0.64 0.21 7.23
C VAL A 17 0.05 0.68 8.57
N GLN A 18 -1.11 0.15 8.98
CA GLN A 18 -1.66 0.40 10.32
C GLN A 18 -0.88 -0.26 11.47
N HIS A 19 -0.06 -1.26 11.14
CA HIS A 19 0.70 -2.06 12.11
C HIS A 19 2.19 -2.12 11.74
N PRO A 20 2.86 -0.96 11.60
CA PRO A 20 4.16 -0.88 10.95
C PRO A 20 5.27 -1.57 11.76
N ASP A 21 5.14 -1.67 13.07
CA ASP A 21 6.12 -2.35 13.94
C ASP A 21 6.11 -3.87 13.75
N ALA A 22 4.94 -4.44 13.46
CA ALA A 22 4.79 -5.87 13.23
C ALA A 22 5.08 -6.25 11.78
N TYR A 23 4.60 -5.45 10.82
CA TYR A 23 4.57 -5.83 9.41
C TYR A 23 5.50 -5.03 8.52
N CYS A 24 5.95 -3.83 8.92
CA CYS A 24 6.85 -2.98 8.13
C CYS A 24 8.23 -2.87 8.80
N LYS A 25 8.79 -3.98 9.30
CA LYS A 25 10.06 -3.99 10.06
C LYS A 25 11.26 -3.45 9.28
N SER A 26 11.30 -3.71 7.97
CA SER A 26 12.38 -3.25 7.09
C SER A 26 11.92 -2.10 6.19
N ALA A 27 12.90 -1.33 5.66
CA ALA A 27 12.63 -0.31 4.65
C ALA A 27 11.94 -0.90 3.41
N LYS A 28 12.42 -2.06 2.95
CA LYS A 28 11.83 -2.83 1.84
C LYS A 28 10.36 -3.18 2.07
N SER A 29 10.04 -3.69 3.25
CA SER A 29 8.67 -4.07 3.58
C SER A 29 7.75 -2.85 3.69
N LEU A 30 8.23 -1.77 4.32
CA LEU A 30 7.50 -0.50 4.35
C LEU A 30 7.22 0.02 2.94
N ALA A 31 8.22 0.05 2.06
CA ALA A 31 8.05 0.50 0.68
C ALA A 31 7.06 -0.37 -0.11
N ALA A 32 7.07 -1.68 0.11
CA ALA A 32 6.13 -2.58 -0.57
C ALA A 32 4.67 -2.29 -0.18
N HIS A 33 4.39 -2.08 1.11
CA HIS A 33 3.02 -1.86 1.59
C HIS A 33 2.56 -0.41 1.41
N LEU A 34 3.37 0.57 1.79
CA LEU A 34 3.03 1.99 1.64
C LEU A 34 3.00 2.41 0.17
N GLY A 35 3.98 1.95 -0.63
CA GLY A 35 3.98 2.18 -2.07
C GLY A 35 2.85 1.42 -2.78
N GLY A 36 2.47 0.23 -2.29
CA GLY A 36 1.29 -0.49 -2.75
C GLY A 36 -0.01 0.30 -2.57
N LEU A 37 -0.22 0.91 -1.40
CA LEU A 37 -1.34 1.83 -1.16
C LEU A 37 -1.30 3.03 -2.10
N CYS A 38 -0.13 3.67 -2.24
CA CYS A 38 0.06 4.81 -3.13
C CYS A 38 -0.30 4.45 -4.59
N CYS A 39 0.18 3.30 -5.09
CA CYS A 39 -0.17 2.80 -6.42
C CYS A 39 -1.68 2.64 -6.60
N ALA A 40 -2.37 2.02 -5.63
CA ALA A 40 -3.79 1.74 -5.70
C ALA A 40 -4.69 2.98 -5.56
N ILE A 41 -4.20 4.04 -4.92
CA ILE A 41 -4.98 5.25 -4.58
C ILE A 41 -4.71 6.39 -5.55
N GLU A 42 -3.45 6.60 -5.93
CA GLU A 42 -3.00 7.81 -6.64
C GLU A 42 -2.50 7.52 -8.07
N PHE A 43 -2.01 6.31 -8.34
CA PHE A 43 -1.49 5.90 -9.66
C PHE A 43 -2.44 4.94 -10.41
N THR A 44 -3.76 5.13 -10.25
CA THR A 44 -4.81 4.22 -10.75
C THR A 44 -4.80 4.04 -12.27
N THR A 45 -4.26 5.00 -13.03
CA THR A 45 -4.16 4.94 -14.50
C THR A 45 -2.87 4.26 -14.99
N ARG A 46 -1.97 3.88 -14.07
CA ARG A 46 -0.66 3.28 -14.39
C ARG A 46 -0.70 1.80 -14.07
N ALA A 47 -1.21 1.00 -15.00
CA ALA A 47 -1.41 -0.45 -14.81
C ALA A 47 -0.14 -1.22 -14.40
N ASN A 48 1.05 -0.71 -14.73
CA ASN A 48 2.34 -1.32 -14.39
C ASN A 48 2.95 -0.81 -13.08
N ALA A 49 2.36 0.17 -12.38
CA ALA A 49 3.00 0.85 -11.25
C ALA A 49 3.36 -0.10 -10.10
N LEU A 50 2.47 -1.05 -9.77
CA LEU A 50 2.72 -2.00 -8.69
C LEU A 50 3.88 -2.96 -9.03
N GLU A 51 3.93 -3.46 -10.27
CA GLU A 51 5.00 -4.36 -10.71
C GLU A 51 6.33 -3.63 -10.84
N ALA A 52 6.32 -2.41 -11.40
CA ALA A 52 7.50 -1.55 -11.46
C ALA A 52 8.06 -1.29 -10.06
N LEU A 53 7.21 -0.92 -9.11
CA LEU A 53 7.58 -0.72 -7.71
C LEU A 53 8.18 -1.99 -7.10
N ARG A 54 7.55 -3.15 -7.30
CA ARG A 54 8.04 -4.43 -6.79
C ARG A 54 9.45 -4.72 -7.29
N LEU A 55 9.68 -4.65 -8.61
CA LEU A 55 10.99 -4.90 -9.22
C LEU A 55 12.03 -3.89 -8.75
N TRP A 56 11.66 -2.63 -8.62
CA TRP A 56 12.52 -1.56 -8.14
C TRP A 56 12.95 -1.79 -6.68
N ILE A 57 12.03 -2.22 -5.82
CA ILE A 57 12.32 -2.60 -4.43
C ILE A 57 13.22 -3.86 -4.38
N GLU A 58 12.95 -4.86 -5.22
CA GLU A 58 13.74 -6.10 -5.28
C GLU A 58 15.21 -5.83 -5.69
N ARG A 59 15.45 -4.78 -6.48
CA ARG A 59 16.79 -4.32 -6.87
C ARG A 59 17.54 -3.55 -5.78
N GLY A 60 16.94 -3.37 -4.60
CA GLY A 60 17.62 -2.75 -3.46
C GLY A 60 17.67 -1.22 -3.48
N HIS A 61 16.82 -0.58 -4.29
CA HIS A 61 16.79 0.89 -4.36
C HIS A 61 16.22 1.57 -3.10
N VAL A 62 15.56 0.82 -2.21
CA VAL A 62 15.09 1.32 -0.91
C VAL A 62 16.15 1.11 0.16
N THR A 63 16.88 2.17 0.49
CA THR A 63 18.03 2.11 1.41
C THR A 63 17.72 2.57 2.84
N ALA A 64 16.67 3.37 3.03
CA ALA A 64 16.31 3.92 4.35
C ALA A 64 14.81 3.77 4.63
N LYS A 65 14.47 3.42 5.88
CA LYS A 65 13.09 3.35 6.38
C LYS A 65 12.73 4.71 6.97
N PRO A 66 11.83 5.50 6.36
CA PRO A 66 11.32 6.69 7.03
C PRO A 66 10.57 6.29 8.32
N PRO A 67 10.54 7.17 9.34
CA PRO A 67 9.72 6.93 10.51
C PRO A 67 8.25 6.84 10.10
N LEU A 68 7.57 5.80 10.57
CA LEU A 68 6.13 5.63 10.38
C LEU A 68 5.51 5.34 11.75
N PRO A 69 4.99 6.36 12.45
CA PRO A 69 4.28 6.16 13.70
C PRO A 69 3.10 5.21 13.50
N ALA A 70 2.83 4.37 14.51
CA ALA A 70 1.62 3.56 14.52
C ALA A 70 0.39 4.48 14.56
N ALA A 71 -0.34 4.55 13.45
CA ALA A 71 -1.62 5.22 13.35
C ALA A 71 -2.57 4.29 12.61
N ARG A 72 -3.79 4.13 13.14
CA ARG A 72 -4.80 3.30 12.48
C ARG A 72 -5.56 4.10 11.43
N GLY A 73 -5.86 5.37 11.69
CA GLY A 73 -6.89 6.08 10.93
C GLY A 73 -8.30 5.70 11.41
N ALA A 74 -9.31 6.22 10.71
CA ALA A 74 -10.72 6.10 11.10
C ALA A 74 -11.38 4.76 10.73
N VAL A 75 -10.83 4.04 9.74
CA VAL A 75 -11.37 2.76 9.25
C VAL A 75 -10.34 1.66 9.45
N THR A 76 -10.76 0.47 9.85
CA THR A 76 -9.88 -0.64 10.20
C THR A 76 -10.38 -1.97 9.60
N ILE A 77 -9.65 -3.05 9.89
CA ILE A 77 -10.08 -4.41 9.57
C ILE A 77 -11.46 -4.77 10.15
N ALA A 78 -11.87 -4.14 11.27
CA ALA A 78 -13.17 -4.40 11.87
C ALA A 78 -14.32 -4.02 10.93
N ASP A 79 -14.20 -2.89 10.22
CA ASP A 79 -15.19 -2.42 9.25
C ASP A 79 -15.31 -3.37 8.05
N ALA A 80 -14.17 -3.90 7.58
CA ALA A 80 -14.18 -4.90 6.51
C ALA A 80 -14.81 -6.22 6.99
N ARG A 81 -14.54 -6.65 8.23
CA ARG A 81 -15.14 -7.87 8.81
C ARG A 81 -16.64 -7.75 9.06
N ALA A 82 -17.16 -6.55 9.27
CA ALA A 82 -18.57 -6.29 9.46
C ALA A 82 -19.39 -6.28 8.15
N ALA A 83 -18.74 -6.35 7.00
CA ALA A 83 -19.43 -6.32 5.71
C ALA A 83 -20.29 -7.58 5.49
N ALA A 84 -21.53 -7.38 5.04
CA ALA A 84 -22.52 -8.44 4.87
C ALA A 84 -22.29 -9.35 3.66
N ASP A 85 -21.57 -8.86 2.65
CA ASP A 85 -21.36 -9.55 1.38
C ASP A 85 -20.02 -9.17 0.72
N PRO A 86 -19.58 -9.89 -0.35
CA PRO A 86 -18.30 -9.62 -1.01
C PRO A 86 -18.16 -8.23 -1.66
N VAL A 87 -19.27 -7.60 -2.10
CA VAL A 87 -19.25 -6.24 -2.67
C VAL A 87 -19.05 -5.23 -1.56
N ALA A 88 -19.84 -5.34 -0.49
CA ALA A 88 -19.68 -4.52 0.72
C ALA A 88 -18.28 -4.67 1.33
N TYR A 89 -17.72 -5.89 1.31
CA TYR A 89 -16.34 -6.14 1.76
C TYR A 89 -15.33 -5.40 0.90
N ALA A 90 -15.46 -5.46 -0.43
CA ALA A 90 -14.56 -4.76 -1.34
C ALA A 90 -14.60 -3.23 -1.12
N ASP A 91 -15.78 -2.66 -0.92
CA ASP A 91 -15.94 -1.23 -0.63
C ASP A 91 -15.39 -0.85 0.74
N ALA A 92 -15.60 -1.69 1.76
CA ALA A 92 -15.00 -1.50 3.07
C ALA A 92 -13.46 -1.53 3.00
N VAL A 93 -12.86 -2.46 2.25
CA VAL A 93 -11.41 -2.51 2.05
C VAL A 93 -10.88 -1.26 1.32
N ARG A 94 -11.60 -0.75 0.31
CA ARG A 94 -11.21 0.49 -0.37
C ARG A 94 -11.22 1.70 0.56
N ARG A 95 -12.28 1.85 1.37
CA ARG A 95 -12.38 2.91 2.38
C ARG A 95 -11.29 2.76 3.43
N TRP A 96 -11.02 1.53 3.87
CA TRP A 96 -9.97 1.23 4.82
C TRP A 96 -8.59 1.62 4.28
N ALA A 97 -8.25 1.21 3.05
CA ALA A 97 -6.98 1.58 2.43
C ALA A 97 -6.78 3.09 2.32
N ARG A 98 -7.84 3.83 1.95
CA ARG A 98 -7.80 5.30 1.93
C ARG A 98 -7.58 5.88 3.32
N SER A 99 -8.32 5.40 4.33
CA SER A 99 -8.14 5.85 5.70
C SER A 99 -6.73 5.56 6.26
N ALA A 100 -6.13 4.42 5.90
CA ALA A 100 -4.77 4.09 6.30
C ALA A 100 -3.78 5.06 5.61
N TRP A 101 -3.95 5.31 4.31
CA TRP A 101 -3.12 6.27 3.57
C TRP A 101 -3.20 7.69 4.14
N ASP A 102 -4.40 8.17 4.44
CA ASP A 102 -4.65 9.53 4.96
C ASP A 102 -4.14 9.71 6.40
N ALA A 103 -3.99 8.61 7.16
CA ALA A 103 -3.42 8.63 8.51
C ALA A 103 -1.91 8.87 8.54
N HIS A 104 -1.23 8.83 7.39
CA HIS A 104 0.23 8.91 7.31
C HIS A 104 0.75 10.00 6.33
N PRO A 105 0.32 11.27 6.46
CA PRO A 105 0.69 12.34 5.53
C PRO A 105 2.21 12.55 5.43
N ALA A 106 2.93 12.36 6.53
CA ALA A 106 4.39 12.58 6.62
C ALA A 106 5.22 11.68 5.67
N VAL A 107 4.71 10.52 5.27
CA VAL A 107 5.44 9.57 4.40
C VAL A 107 4.84 9.46 2.99
N GLN A 108 3.75 10.18 2.71
CA GLN A 108 3.10 10.10 1.39
C GLN A 108 4.02 10.60 0.27
N ALA A 109 4.75 11.71 0.51
CA ALA A 109 5.71 12.23 -0.45
C ALA A 109 6.83 11.21 -0.75
N THR A 110 7.32 10.50 0.27
CA THR A 110 8.31 9.43 0.09
C THR A 110 7.77 8.28 -0.76
N ALA A 111 6.54 7.83 -0.49
CA ALA A 111 5.94 6.74 -1.26
C ALA A 111 5.70 7.13 -2.73
N ARG A 112 5.21 8.35 -2.98
CA ARG A 112 5.08 8.92 -4.34
C ARG A 112 6.43 8.94 -5.06
N GLY A 113 7.49 9.33 -4.34
CA GLY A 113 8.85 9.32 -4.86
C GLY A 113 9.32 7.92 -5.28
N TRP A 114 9.09 6.90 -4.44
CA TRP A 114 9.41 5.51 -4.80
C TRP A 114 8.64 5.02 -6.02
N VAL A 115 7.34 5.28 -6.10
CA VAL A 115 6.51 4.85 -7.24
C VAL A 115 6.94 5.56 -8.53
N THR A 116 7.21 6.86 -8.46
CA THR A 116 7.67 7.65 -9.61
C THR A 116 9.03 7.16 -10.10
N ALA A 117 10.01 7.01 -9.20
CA ALA A 117 11.33 6.50 -9.54
C ALA A 117 11.26 5.07 -10.12
N ALA A 118 10.36 4.23 -9.61
CA ALA A 118 10.16 2.88 -10.15
C ALA A 118 9.57 2.90 -11.57
N LEU A 119 8.65 3.82 -11.86
CA LEU A 119 8.06 3.99 -13.20
C LEU A 119 9.04 4.58 -14.22
N GLU A 120 10.00 5.38 -13.76
CA GLU A 120 11.04 6.00 -14.59
C GLU A 120 12.29 5.11 -14.73
N ALA A 121 12.45 4.12 -13.86
CA ALA A 121 13.58 3.21 -13.91
C ALA A 121 13.63 2.48 -15.27
N PRO A 122 14.76 2.52 -15.98
CA PRO A 122 14.85 1.90 -17.29
C PRO A 122 14.56 0.40 -17.22
N ALA A 123 13.65 -0.06 -18.08
CA ALA A 123 13.52 -1.48 -18.37
C ALA A 123 14.87 -1.98 -18.88
N ARG A 124 15.42 -3.02 -18.25
CA ARG A 124 16.70 -3.56 -18.74
C ARG A 124 16.47 -4.22 -20.10
N ARG A 125 17.44 -3.98 -21.00
CA ARG A 125 17.74 -4.81 -22.15
C ARG A 125 18.09 -6.23 -21.71
#